data_AF-A0A9X4MAT7-F1
#
_entry.id   AF-A0A9X4MAT7-F1
#
_cell.length_a   1.000
_cell.length_b   1.000
_cell.length_c   1.000
_cell.angle_alpha   90.00
_cell.angle_beta   90.00
_cell.angle_gamma   90.00
#
_symmetry.space_group_name_H-M   'P 1'
#
loop_
_entity.id
_entity.type
_entity.pdbx_description
1 polymer ?
#
loop_
_entity_poly.entity_id
_entity_poly.type
_entity_poly.pdbx_seq_one_letter_code
_entity_poly.pdbx_strand_id
1 'polypeptide(L)'
;MTLNLPIDLLIELLIANNIVFRSFRTNPLLGAYPQYGYASLGFKDISVYAQKYGDRSLYTSSLKRSPSKASPSKACPSKEKDLENNLENNAHCDLIQSFSVQKAGNTPTECEDIWHFAKCNARVSIALSDGATESSFAREWAKELVTAFVNRRCPWQEIYSCAANWLGPLQINWQQWLAHQNLSWFAKRKAGAGAFATFLSLEVFPNLSWRSLAVGDSCLFIVRDRRLHKSFPLQNSQEFSNCPKLIGTHGQAANMHMSQIQGEAKIGDRFYLTTDAIACWILKQIEANQDPWVKLEEIDSQASFAEWVTELRDRRDIANDDTTLLCLQIQETYAAPMPQNCES
;
A
#
# COMPACT_ATOMS: atom_id res chain seq x y z
N MET A 1 64.82 -12.89 -20.05
CA MET A 1 63.83 -12.24 -20.93
C MET A 1 62.44 -12.67 -20.49
N THR A 2 61.72 -11.81 -19.75
CA THR A 2 60.42 -11.22 -20.14
C THR A 2 59.61 -11.98 -21.24
N LEU A 3 58.30 -12.23 -21.18
CA LEU A 3 57.15 -11.64 -20.47
C LEU A 3 55.91 -12.56 -20.62
N ASN A 4 55.01 -12.46 -19.64
CA ASN A 4 53.53 -12.42 -19.71
C ASN A 4 52.67 -13.64 -20.12
N LEU A 5 52.00 -14.19 -19.09
CA LEU A 5 50.68 -14.80 -19.13
C LEU A 5 49.58 -13.72 -18.90
N PRO A 6 48.39 -13.84 -19.52
CA PRO A 6 47.16 -13.35 -18.93
C PRO A 6 46.32 -14.54 -18.42
N ILE A 7 46.00 -14.51 -17.11
CA ILE A 7 44.97 -15.33 -16.49
C ILE A 7 43.69 -14.49 -16.49
N ASP A 8 42.79 -14.75 -17.44
CA ASP A 8 41.41 -14.27 -17.35
C ASP A 8 40.63 -15.21 -16.44
N LEU A 9 40.38 -14.71 -15.22
CA LEU A 9 39.64 -15.36 -14.17
C LEU A 9 38.14 -15.20 -14.46
N LEU A 10 37.57 -16.14 -15.19
CA LEU A 10 36.13 -16.27 -15.42
C LEU A 10 35.48 -16.80 -14.14
N ILE A 11 35.13 -15.90 -13.22
CA ILE A 11 34.27 -16.23 -12.07
C ILE A 11 32.84 -16.33 -12.61
N GLU A 12 32.40 -17.56 -12.88
CA GLU A 12 30.98 -17.88 -12.92
C GLU A 12 30.38 -17.60 -11.53
N LEU A 13 29.75 -16.43 -11.39
CA LEU A 13 28.84 -16.17 -10.29
C LEU A 13 27.57 -16.99 -10.56
N LEU A 14 27.47 -18.13 -9.87
CA LEU A 14 26.24 -18.87 -9.64
C LEU A 14 25.14 -17.88 -9.20
N ILE A 15 24.25 -17.54 -10.13
CA ILE A 15 23.00 -16.84 -9.87
C ILE A 15 22.18 -17.76 -8.98
N ALA A 16 22.09 -17.41 -7.69
CA ALA A 16 21.25 -18.12 -6.74
C ALA A 16 19.80 -18.01 -7.20
N ASN A 17 19.21 -19.15 -7.54
CA ASN A 17 17.81 -19.29 -7.85
C ASN A 17 16.92 -18.87 -6.67
N ASN A 18 15.81 -18.25 -7.03
CA ASN A 18 14.60 -17.91 -6.31
C ASN A 18 14.36 -18.61 -4.95
N ILE A 19 13.81 -17.84 -4.01
CA ILE A 19 13.33 -18.19 -2.65
C ILE A 19 14.42 -18.03 -1.58
N VAL A 20 14.32 -16.95 -0.80
CA VAL A 20 15.11 -16.76 0.42
C VAL A 20 14.50 -17.65 1.51
N PHE A 21 15.19 -18.74 1.86
CA PHE A 21 14.87 -19.57 3.03
C PHE A 21 15.45 -18.94 4.30
N ARG A 22 14.63 -18.76 5.33
CA ARG A 22 15.12 -18.49 6.69
C ARG A 22 15.77 -19.75 7.27
N SER A 23 17.03 -19.67 7.68
CA SER A 23 17.68 -20.68 8.53
C SER A 23 18.03 -20.03 9.87
N PHE A 24 17.46 -20.53 10.97
CA PHE A 24 18.11 -20.45 12.27
C PHE A 24 18.13 -21.83 12.91
N ARG A 25 19.35 -22.33 13.13
CA ARG A 25 19.61 -23.39 14.09
C ARG A 25 19.34 -22.85 15.49
N THR A 26 18.50 -23.54 16.25
CA THR A 26 18.44 -23.37 17.70
C THR A 26 19.67 -24.02 18.30
N ASN A 27 20.45 -23.27 19.09
CA ASN A 27 21.45 -23.85 19.98
C ASN A 27 21.04 -23.46 21.40
N PRO A 28 20.55 -24.39 22.23
CA PRO A 28 20.27 -24.12 23.63
C PRO A 28 21.57 -24.30 24.40
N LEU A 29 22.09 -23.27 25.07
CA LEU A 29 22.87 -23.37 26.31
C LEU A 29 23.26 -21.96 26.81
N LEU A 30 23.26 -21.84 28.13
CA LEU A 30 23.34 -20.63 28.96
C LEU A 30 24.55 -19.70 28.69
N GLY A 31 24.31 -18.41 28.96
CA GLY A 31 25.10 -17.65 29.95
C GLY A 31 26.40 -17.01 29.49
N ALA A 32 26.33 -15.79 28.96
CA ALA A 32 27.24 -14.67 29.24
C ALA A 32 26.78 -13.43 28.42
N TYR A 33 26.63 -12.29 29.09
CA TYR A 33 26.44 -11.00 28.42
C TYR A 33 27.62 -10.68 27.50
N PRO A 34 27.41 -10.25 26.25
CA PRO A 34 28.42 -9.52 25.50
C PRO A 34 28.28 -8.01 25.76
N GLN A 35 29.38 -7.38 26.19
CA GLN A 35 29.56 -5.93 26.29
C GLN A 35 29.69 -5.26 24.92
N TYR A 36 28.67 -5.35 24.06
CA TYR A 36 28.58 -4.50 22.88
C TYR A 36 27.15 -3.98 22.75
N GLY A 37 26.99 -2.67 22.98
CA GLY A 37 25.72 -1.98 22.91
C GLY A 37 25.09 -2.13 21.53
N TYR A 38 23.83 -2.55 21.51
CA TYR A 38 22.99 -2.38 20.34
C TYR A 38 22.86 -0.88 20.08
N ALA A 39 23.24 -0.46 18.87
CA ALA A 39 23.09 0.92 18.43
C ALA A 39 21.59 1.28 18.40
N SER A 40 21.12 1.88 19.47
CA SER A 40 19.82 2.49 19.63
C SER A 40 19.85 3.91 19.05
N LEU A 41 19.91 4.05 17.72
CA LEU A 41 19.70 5.32 17.03
C LEU A 41 18.99 5.04 15.70
N GLY A 42 17.69 5.30 15.68
CA GLY A 42 16.88 5.38 14.46
C GLY A 42 17.45 6.43 13.51
N PHE A 43 17.25 6.22 12.21
CA PHE A 43 17.83 7.04 11.15
C PHE A 43 17.21 8.45 11.12
N LYS A 44 17.78 9.38 11.89
CA LYS A 44 17.80 10.82 11.59
C LYS A 44 19.15 11.40 12.01
N ASP A 45 19.99 11.69 11.02
CA ASP A 45 20.80 12.92 10.91
C ASP A 45 21.80 12.80 9.75
N ILE A 46 21.35 13.14 8.53
CA ILE A 46 22.23 13.76 7.54
C ILE A 46 21.48 14.93 6.92
N SER A 47 21.32 16.00 7.70
CA SER A 47 21.25 17.34 7.16
C SER A 47 22.01 18.26 8.11
N VAL A 48 23.31 18.45 7.84
CA VAL A 48 24.10 19.68 8.04
C VAL A 48 25.54 19.30 7.67
N TYR A 49 26.03 19.91 6.59
CA TYR A 49 27.42 20.16 6.16
C TYR A 49 27.57 19.96 4.64
N ALA A 50 27.03 20.93 3.89
CA ALA A 50 27.62 21.35 2.63
C ALA A 50 27.64 22.89 2.65
N GLN A 51 28.79 23.43 3.05
CA GLN A 51 29.06 24.86 3.07
C GLN A 51 29.35 25.35 1.65
N LYS A 52 28.74 26.51 1.33
CA LYS A 52 29.32 27.64 0.58
C LYS A 52 30.06 27.37 -0.73
N TYR A 53 29.40 27.65 -1.84
CA TYR A 53 29.75 28.59 -2.93
C TYR A 53 28.41 28.81 -3.68
N GLY A 54 27.79 29.97 -3.84
CA GLY A 54 28.31 31.30 -4.12
C GLY A 54 28.36 31.53 -5.63
N ASP A 55 27.23 31.84 -6.30
CA ASP A 55 27.10 33.08 -7.09
C ASP A 55 25.68 33.34 -7.64
N ARG A 56 25.51 34.59 -8.04
CA ARG A 56 24.34 35.44 -8.22
C ARG A 56 23.39 35.15 -9.38
N SER A 57 22.14 35.53 -9.10
CA SER A 57 21.14 36.25 -9.93
C SER A 57 21.05 35.95 -11.42
N LEU A 58 19.84 35.58 -11.89
CA LEU A 58 19.25 36.21 -13.07
C LEU A 58 17.71 36.29 -12.94
N TYR A 59 17.26 37.52 -12.69
CA TYR A 59 16.04 38.23 -13.11
C TYR A 59 14.67 37.53 -13.25
N THR A 60 13.74 38.10 -12.47
CA THR A 60 12.31 38.30 -12.75
C THR A 60 12.02 39.07 -14.04
N SER A 61 10.98 38.71 -14.78
CA SER A 61 10.00 39.69 -15.29
C SER A 61 8.67 39.04 -15.68
N SER A 62 7.58 39.55 -15.08
CA SER A 62 6.18 39.32 -15.43
C SER A 62 5.76 40.10 -16.69
N LEU A 63 4.58 39.76 -17.26
CA LEU A 63 3.57 40.57 -18.01
C LEU A 63 2.90 39.66 -19.08
N LYS A 64 1.63 39.74 -19.50
CA LYS A 64 0.32 40.26 -19.06
C LYS A 64 -0.72 39.64 -20.02
N ARG A 65 -2.01 39.87 -19.77
CA ARG A 65 -3.23 39.15 -20.23
C ARG A 65 -3.88 39.64 -21.55
N SER A 66 -4.42 38.70 -22.36
CA SER A 66 -5.74 38.64 -23.12
C SER A 66 -6.11 39.75 -24.16
N PRO A 67 -7.20 39.68 -25.02
CA PRO A 67 -8.40 38.78 -25.04
C PRO A 67 -9.08 38.38 -26.41
N SER A 68 -10.10 37.50 -26.29
CA SER A 68 -11.42 37.43 -27.02
C SER A 68 -11.60 36.79 -28.42
N LYS A 69 -12.58 35.87 -28.57
CA LYS A 69 -13.90 36.05 -29.25
C LYS A 69 -14.73 34.75 -29.33
N ALA A 70 -16.06 34.89 -29.46
CA ALA A 70 -17.10 33.87 -29.31
C ALA A 70 -17.94 33.60 -30.59
N SER A 71 -18.50 32.37 -30.68
CA SER A 71 -19.83 31.92 -31.23
C SER A 71 -20.16 32.10 -32.73
N PRO A 72 -21.06 31.27 -33.37
CA PRO A 72 -22.32 30.73 -32.82
C PRO A 72 -22.80 29.29 -33.18
N SER A 73 -23.87 28.93 -32.45
CA SER A 73 -24.87 27.84 -32.46
C SER A 73 -25.23 27.05 -33.73
N LYS A 74 -25.66 25.79 -33.54
CA LYS A 74 -26.87 25.19 -34.15
C LYS A 74 -27.38 23.96 -33.38
N ALA A 75 -28.69 23.76 -33.39
CA ALA A 75 -29.50 22.94 -32.49
C ALA A 75 -29.76 21.48 -32.98
N CYS A 76 -30.18 20.67 -32.00
CA CYS A 76 -30.73 19.29 -31.98
C CYS A 76 -31.87 18.98 -33.00
N PRO A 77 -32.26 17.69 -33.28
CA PRO A 77 -32.81 16.78 -32.24
C PRO A 77 -32.63 15.25 -32.43
N SER A 78 -32.66 14.53 -31.29
CA SER A 78 -33.47 13.30 -31.11
C SER A 78 -33.44 12.89 -29.63
N LYS A 79 -34.39 13.46 -28.87
CA LYS A 79 -34.84 12.91 -27.58
C LYS A 79 -35.90 11.85 -27.90
N GLU A 80 -35.65 10.58 -27.61
CA GLU A 80 -36.72 9.60 -27.31
C GLU A 80 -36.27 8.20 -26.87
N LYS A 81 -35.01 7.99 -26.43
CA LYS A 81 -34.57 6.69 -25.86
C LYS A 81 -33.76 6.74 -24.56
N ASP A 82 -33.58 7.91 -23.94
CA ASP A 82 -32.70 8.07 -22.77
C ASP A 82 -33.43 8.19 -21.42
N LEU A 83 -34.73 7.83 -21.35
CA LEU A 83 -35.53 7.98 -20.13
C LEU A 83 -35.56 6.75 -19.21
N GLU A 84 -34.91 5.63 -19.56
CA GLU A 84 -34.87 4.43 -18.71
C GLU A 84 -33.53 4.18 -17.98
N ASN A 85 -32.49 5.00 -18.16
CA ASN A 85 -31.17 4.79 -17.53
C ASN A 85 -30.78 5.82 -16.44
N ASN A 86 -31.70 6.66 -15.96
CA ASN A 86 -31.38 7.73 -14.98
C ASN A 86 -31.69 7.39 -13.51
N LEU A 87 -31.79 6.11 -13.16
CA LEU A 87 -31.95 5.65 -11.77
C LEU A 87 -30.70 4.96 -11.19
N GLU A 88 -29.62 4.81 -11.95
CA GLU A 88 -28.47 4.00 -11.54
C GLU A 88 -27.33 4.83 -10.94
N ASN A 89 -27.48 5.14 -9.65
CA ASN A 89 -26.51 4.89 -8.57
C ASN A 89 -26.68 5.94 -7.46
N ASN A 90 -27.71 5.76 -6.64
CA ASN A 90 -27.83 6.42 -5.33
C ASN A 90 -26.83 5.81 -4.32
N ALA A 91 -25.63 5.41 -4.74
CA ALA A 91 -24.65 4.80 -3.86
C ALA A 91 -23.25 5.34 -4.17
N HIS A 92 -22.47 5.55 -3.12
CA HIS A 92 -21.07 5.96 -3.23
C HIS A 92 -20.23 5.22 -2.20
N CYS A 93 -18.93 5.13 -2.46
CA CYS A 93 -17.95 4.51 -1.58
C CYS A 93 -17.07 5.60 -0.96
N ASP A 94 -16.95 5.60 0.37
CA ASP A 94 -16.13 6.54 1.13
C ASP A 94 -15.20 5.82 2.10
N LEU A 95 -14.01 6.38 2.28
CA LEU A 95 -13.04 5.97 3.30
C LEU A 95 -13.48 6.56 4.64
N ILE A 96 -13.96 5.72 5.56
CA ILE A 96 -14.52 6.14 6.85
C ILE A 96 -13.55 5.96 8.02
N GLN A 97 -12.55 5.10 7.88
CA GLN A 97 -11.49 4.91 8.87
C GLN A 97 -10.15 4.76 8.17
N SER A 98 -9.11 5.40 8.71
CA SER A 98 -7.73 5.29 8.21
C SER A 98 -6.71 5.54 9.31
N PHE A 99 -6.24 4.46 9.92
CA PHE A 99 -5.34 4.52 11.07
C PHE A 99 -4.10 3.66 10.83
N SER A 100 -2.94 4.17 11.24
CA SER A 100 -1.66 3.45 11.20
C SER A 100 -0.88 3.70 12.47
N VAL A 101 -0.31 2.65 13.06
CA VAL A 101 0.49 2.71 14.29
C VAL A 101 1.77 1.96 14.05
N GLN A 102 2.89 2.63 14.28
CA GLN A 102 4.19 2.01 14.12
C GLN A 102 4.44 0.93 15.18
N LYS A 103 5.39 0.06 14.90
CA LYS A 103 5.97 -0.91 15.83
C LYS A 103 6.40 -0.23 17.13
N ALA A 104 6.14 -0.87 18.27
CA ALA A 104 6.51 -0.31 19.57
C ALA A 104 8.04 -0.09 19.65
N GLY A 105 8.43 1.11 20.09
CA GLY A 105 9.82 1.56 20.11
C GLY A 105 10.24 2.41 18.91
N ASN A 106 9.47 2.39 17.82
CA ASN A 106 9.72 3.21 16.65
C ASN A 106 8.99 4.56 16.74
N THR A 107 9.49 5.55 16.00
CA THR A 107 8.78 6.80 15.73
C THR A 107 7.76 6.61 14.61
N PRO A 108 6.69 7.42 14.53
CA PRO A 108 5.70 7.31 13.44
C PRO A 108 6.29 7.40 12.03
N THR A 109 7.43 8.08 11.87
CA THR A 109 8.12 8.19 10.58
C THR A 109 8.86 6.91 10.15
N GLU A 110 9.06 5.98 11.08
CA GLU A 110 9.71 4.67 10.87
C GLU A 110 8.71 3.54 10.66
N CYS A 111 7.41 3.83 10.64
CA CYS A 111 6.40 2.87 10.17
C CYS A 111 6.74 2.46 8.73
N GLU A 112 6.66 1.20 8.36
CA GLU A 112 6.91 0.69 7.01
C GLU A 112 5.62 0.41 6.24
N ASP A 113 4.48 0.38 6.93
CA ASP A 113 3.15 0.40 6.32
C ASP A 113 2.93 1.70 5.54
N ILE A 114 2.51 1.54 4.29
CA ILE A 114 2.10 2.63 3.40
C ILE A 114 0.77 2.31 2.76
N TRP A 115 -0.11 3.31 2.67
CA TRP A 115 -1.34 3.24 1.91
C TRP A 115 -1.57 4.53 1.12
N HIS A 116 -2.38 4.43 0.07
CA HIS A 116 -2.81 5.57 -0.73
C HIS A 116 -4.26 5.37 -1.19
N PHE A 117 -5.00 6.48 -1.29
CA PHE A 117 -6.42 6.50 -1.64
C PHE A 117 -6.68 7.63 -2.64
N ALA A 118 -7.47 7.34 -3.67
CA ALA A 118 -7.98 8.35 -4.60
C ALA A 118 -9.42 8.03 -5.05
N LYS A 119 -10.19 9.08 -5.29
CA LYS A 119 -11.53 9.03 -5.87
C LYS A 119 -11.53 9.84 -7.17
N CYS A 120 -11.87 9.21 -8.29
CA CYS A 120 -11.88 9.83 -9.62
C CYS A 120 -13.12 9.37 -10.39
N ASN A 121 -13.97 10.30 -10.82
CA ASN A 121 -15.21 10.01 -11.56
C ASN A 121 -16.06 8.90 -10.92
N ALA A 122 -16.32 9.02 -9.61
CA ALA A 122 -17.03 8.03 -8.77
C ALA A 122 -16.36 6.64 -8.63
N ARG A 123 -15.23 6.38 -9.30
CA ARG A 123 -14.38 5.22 -8.99
C ARG A 123 -13.51 5.53 -7.79
N VAL A 124 -13.44 4.59 -6.85
CA VAL A 124 -12.52 4.60 -5.73
C VAL A 124 -11.38 3.63 -5.99
N SER A 125 -10.15 4.05 -5.73
CA SER A 125 -8.97 3.19 -5.72
C SER A 125 -8.21 3.40 -4.41
N ILE A 126 -7.93 2.31 -3.71
CA ILE A 126 -7.10 2.29 -2.51
C ILE A 126 -6.09 1.15 -2.62
N ALA A 127 -4.89 1.37 -2.09
CA ALA A 127 -3.89 0.32 -1.95
C ALA A 127 -3.15 0.45 -0.61
N LEU A 128 -2.72 -0.69 -0.09
CA LEU A 128 -2.00 -0.89 1.16
C LEU A 128 -0.80 -1.80 0.89
N SER A 129 0.32 -1.51 1.52
CA SER A 129 1.57 -2.26 1.37
C SER A 129 2.36 -2.16 2.67
N ASP A 130 2.83 -3.30 3.15
CA ASP A 130 3.69 -3.45 4.32
C ASP A 130 5.12 -3.74 3.84
N GLY A 131 6.05 -2.88 4.23
CA GLY A 131 7.47 -2.99 3.88
C GLY A 131 8.19 -4.01 4.75
N ALA A 132 8.89 -4.97 4.15
CA ALA A 132 9.65 -5.96 4.89
C ALA A 132 10.86 -5.35 5.63
N THR A 133 10.79 -5.32 6.97
CA THR A 133 11.74 -4.69 7.89
C THR A 133 13.21 -5.09 7.74
N GLU A 134 13.49 -6.27 7.22
CA GLU A 134 14.88 -6.70 6.99
C GLU A 134 15.52 -6.03 5.76
N SER A 135 14.71 -5.50 4.85
CA SER A 135 15.15 -4.87 3.61
C SER A 135 15.42 -3.37 3.79
N SER A 136 16.43 -2.84 3.10
CA SER A 136 16.62 -1.37 3.10
C SER A 136 15.59 -0.75 2.19
N PHE A 137 15.07 0.41 2.58
CA PHE A 137 14.11 1.18 1.79
C PHE A 137 12.77 0.46 1.55
N ALA A 138 12.37 -0.42 2.48
CA ALA A 138 11.12 -1.17 2.38
C ALA A 138 9.90 -0.22 2.31
N ARG A 139 9.89 0.80 3.17
CA ARG A 139 8.89 1.88 3.18
C ARG A 139 8.83 2.63 1.85
N GLU A 140 9.96 3.02 1.27
CA GLU A 140 10.01 3.72 -0.02
C GLU A 140 9.47 2.84 -1.15
N TRP A 141 9.79 1.54 -1.12
CA TRP A 141 9.27 0.61 -2.12
C TRP A 141 7.76 0.39 -1.97
N ALA A 142 7.27 0.17 -0.76
CA ALA A 142 5.84 0.10 -0.44
C ALA A 142 5.10 1.34 -0.94
N LYS A 143 5.70 2.52 -0.74
CA LYS A 143 5.17 3.79 -1.25
C LYS A 143 5.10 3.86 -2.76
N GLU A 144 6.14 3.46 -3.47
CA GLU A 144 6.14 3.44 -4.94
C GLU A 144 5.05 2.50 -5.48
N LEU A 145 4.89 1.31 -4.89
CA LEU A 145 3.84 0.36 -5.28
C LEU A 145 2.44 0.99 -5.16
N VAL A 146 2.06 1.44 -3.96
CA VAL A 146 0.68 1.95 -3.76
C VAL A 146 0.42 3.23 -4.55
N THR A 147 1.41 4.12 -4.64
CA THR A 147 1.28 5.39 -5.36
C THR A 147 1.08 5.14 -6.84
N ALA A 148 1.92 4.28 -7.42
CA ALA A 148 1.83 3.94 -8.84
C ALA A 148 0.52 3.24 -9.19
N PHE A 149 0.02 2.35 -8.33
CA PHE A 149 -1.26 1.69 -8.56
C PHE A 149 -2.41 2.70 -8.52
N VAL A 150 -2.52 3.50 -7.45
CA VAL A 150 -3.66 4.40 -7.25
C VAL A 150 -3.66 5.55 -8.26
N ASN A 151 -2.49 6.12 -8.58
CA ASN A 151 -2.34 7.24 -9.52
C ASN A 151 -2.06 6.82 -10.96
N ARG A 152 -2.25 5.54 -11.28
CA ARG A 152 -1.97 5.02 -12.62
C ARG A 152 -2.75 5.75 -13.70
N ARG A 153 -2.12 5.85 -14.87
CA ARG A 153 -2.74 6.37 -16.09
C ARG A 153 -3.28 5.26 -16.97
N CYS A 154 -2.75 4.04 -16.86
CA CYS A 154 -3.24 2.91 -17.64
C CYS A 154 -4.61 2.43 -17.14
N PRO A 155 -5.45 1.87 -18.03
CA PRO A 155 -6.67 1.18 -17.65
C PRO A 155 -6.40 0.10 -16.61
N TRP A 156 -7.32 -0.08 -15.67
CA TRP A 156 -7.19 -1.11 -14.63
C TRP A 156 -7.04 -2.52 -15.25
N GLN A 157 -7.70 -2.79 -16.38
CA GLN A 157 -7.63 -4.06 -17.11
C GLN A 157 -6.19 -4.49 -17.41
N GLU A 158 -5.30 -3.53 -17.69
CA GLU A 158 -3.90 -3.84 -18.03
C GLU A 158 -3.13 -4.39 -16.84
N ILE A 159 -3.42 -3.91 -15.62
CA ILE A 159 -2.78 -4.39 -14.39
C ILE A 159 -3.31 -5.78 -14.03
N TYR A 160 -4.64 -5.96 -14.09
CA TYR A 160 -5.28 -7.23 -13.73
C TYR A 160 -5.00 -8.34 -14.75
N SER A 161 -4.73 -8.00 -16.02
CA SER A 161 -4.34 -9.00 -17.02
C SER A 161 -2.88 -9.44 -16.90
N CYS A 162 -1.97 -8.52 -16.58
CA CYS A 162 -0.56 -8.85 -16.45
C CYS A 162 0.15 -7.92 -15.44
N ALA A 163 0.65 -8.50 -14.35
CA ALA A 163 1.42 -7.81 -13.33
C ALA A 163 2.61 -7.02 -13.90
N ALA A 164 3.24 -7.52 -14.98
CA ALA A 164 4.40 -6.89 -15.59
C ALA A 164 4.11 -5.49 -16.17
N ASN A 165 2.86 -5.22 -16.59
CA ASN A 165 2.46 -3.92 -17.14
C ASN A 165 2.54 -2.81 -16.09
N TRP A 166 2.38 -3.17 -14.82
CA TRP A 166 2.47 -2.24 -13.69
C TRP A 166 3.82 -2.33 -12.98
N LEU A 167 4.29 -3.54 -12.67
CA LEU A 167 5.47 -3.76 -11.85
C LEU A 167 6.79 -3.53 -12.61
N GLY A 168 6.85 -3.88 -13.90
CA GLY A 168 8.08 -3.75 -14.71
C GLY A 168 8.63 -2.32 -14.74
N PRO A 169 7.82 -1.31 -15.07
CA PRO A 169 8.24 0.09 -15.01
C PRO A 169 8.71 0.53 -13.61
N LEU A 170 8.09 0.05 -12.54
CA LEU A 170 8.47 0.39 -11.16
C LEU A 170 9.83 -0.17 -10.79
N GLN A 171 10.12 -1.42 -11.14
CA GLN A 171 11.42 -2.03 -10.89
C GLN A 171 12.52 -1.28 -11.66
N ILE A 172 12.27 -0.89 -12.92
CA ILE A 172 13.22 -0.09 -13.71
C ILE A 172 13.49 1.27 -13.04
N ASN A 173 12.42 1.98 -12.68
CA ASN A 173 12.53 3.28 -12.02
C ASN A 173 13.25 3.18 -10.68
N TRP A 174 13.01 2.11 -9.92
CA TRP A 174 13.70 1.85 -8.66
C TRP A 174 15.22 1.69 -8.87
N GLN A 175 15.64 0.88 -9.84
CA GLN A 175 17.08 0.70 -10.12
C GLN A 175 17.74 2.03 -10.49
N GLN A 176 17.05 2.87 -11.28
CA GLN A 176 17.55 4.21 -11.62
C GLN A 176 17.60 5.11 -10.39
N TRP A 177 16.55 5.15 -9.57
CA TRP A 177 16.51 5.95 -8.35
C TRP A 177 17.63 5.55 -7.39
N LEU A 178 17.83 4.25 -7.17
CA LEU A 178 18.86 3.70 -6.29
C LEU A 178 20.27 4.07 -6.75
N ALA A 179 20.53 4.04 -8.06
CA ALA A 179 21.81 4.43 -8.64
C ALA A 179 22.20 5.89 -8.36
N HIS A 180 21.21 6.77 -8.17
CA HIS A 180 21.42 8.19 -7.85
C HIS A 180 21.45 8.50 -6.36
N GLN A 181 21.21 7.51 -5.47
CA GLN A 181 21.26 7.75 -4.03
C GLN A 181 22.70 7.87 -3.52
N ASN A 182 22.95 8.92 -2.74
CA ASN A 182 24.24 9.11 -2.08
C ASN A 182 24.30 8.28 -0.78
N LEU A 183 24.48 6.97 -0.94
CA LEU A 183 24.50 6.01 0.16
C LEU A 183 25.94 5.62 0.55
N SER A 184 26.15 5.35 1.84
CA SER A 184 27.38 4.70 2.31
C SER A 184 27.55 3.34 1.63
N TRP A 185 28.78 2.83 1.54
CA TRP A 185 29.05 1.53 0.89
C TRP A 185 28.23 0.38 1.51
N PHE A 186 28.06 0.38 2.84
CA PHE A 186 27.23 -0.60 3.54
C PHE A 186 25.75 -0.48 3.16
N ALA A 187 25.22 0.76 3.13
CA ALA A 187 23.86 1.02 2.69
C ALA A 187 23.64 0.64 1.21
N LYS A 188 24.62 0.86 0.32
CA LYS A 188 24.57 0.39 -1.08
C LYS A 188 24.49 -1.13 -1.18
N ARG A 189 25.27 -1.87 -0.38
CA ARG A 189 25.19 -3.35 -0.35
C ARG A 189 23.83 -3.84 0.14
N LYS A 190 23.29 -3.26 1.23
CA LYS A 190 21.99 -3.67 1.77
C LYS A 190 20.84 -3.29 0.83
N ALA A 191 20.93 -2.14 0.16
CA ALA A 191 19.96 -1.73 -0.86
C ALA A 191 20.04 -2.57 -2.15
N GLY A 192 21.24 -3.01 -2.53
CA GLY A 192 21.46 -3.90 -3.67
C GLY A 192 20.90 -5.32 -3.50
N ALA A 193 20.56 -5.72 -2.27
CA ALA A 193 19.81 -6.95 -2.01
C ALA A 193 18.32 -6.82 -2.40
N GLY A 194 17.85 -5.59 -2.62
CA GLY A 194 16.47 -5.27 -2.94
C GLY A 194 15.64 -4.86 -1.74
N ALA A 195 14.58 -4.10 -2.02
CA ALA A 195 13.49 -3.85 -1.09
C ALA A 195 12.33 -4.77 -1.43
N PHE A 196 11.57 -5.16 -0.41
CA PHE A 196 10.45 -6.08 -0.55
C PHE A 196 9.26 -5.57 0.25
N ALA A 197 8.06 -5.74 -0.28
CA ALA A 197 6.84 -5.33 0.39
C ALA A 197 5.65 -6.22 -0.01
N THR A 198 4.64 -6.32 0.85
CA THR A 198 3.33 -6.86 0.48
C THR A 198 2.63 -5.87 -0.46
N PHE A 199 1.53 -6.28 -1.06
CA PHE A 199 0.66 -5.37 -1.79
C PHE A 199 -0.78 -5.86 -1.71
N LEU A 200 -1.70 -4.97 -1.40
CA LEU A 200 -3.13 -5.19 -1.43
C LEU A 200 -3.80 -3.98 -2.07
N SER A 201 -4.73 -4.21 -2.99
CA SER A 201 -5.53 -3.13 -3.57
C SER A 201 -7.02 -3.39 -3.46
N LEU A 202 -7.81 -2.33 -3.52
CA LEU A 202 -9.24 -2.39 -3.76
C LEU A 202 -9.64 -1.28 -4.72
N GLU A 203 -10.40 -1.65 -5.73
CA GLU A 203 -11.11 -0.72 -6.60
C GLU A 203 -12.60 -0.95 -6.51
N VAL A 204 -13.36 0.13 -6.32
CA VAL A 204 -14.82 0.13 -6.38
C VAL A 204 -15.26 1.03 -7.52
N PHE A 205 -16.04 0.48 -8.44
CA PHE A 205 -16.53 1.16 -9.63
C PHE A 205 -17.90 1.80 -9.39
N PRO A 206 -18.34 2.76 -10.23
CA PRO A 206 -19.63 3.43 -10.04
C PRO A 206 -20.83 2.49 -9.98
N ASN A 207 -20.79 1.36 -10.71
CA ASN A 207 -21.83 0.32 -10.70
C ASN A 207 -21.75 -0.63 -9.50
N LEU A 208 -21.02 -0.27 -8.44
CA LEU A 208 -20.75 -1.08 -7.25
C LEU A 208 -20.04 -2.42 -7.49
N SER A 209 -19.59 -2.70 -8.72
CA SER A 209 -18.62 -3.78 -8.92
C SER A 209 -17.30 -3.40 -8.27
N TRP A 210 -16.57 -4.38 -7.76
CA TRP A 210 -15.28 -4.17 -7.12
C TRP A 210 -14.29 -5.25 -7.50
N ARG A 211 -13.00 -4.90 -7.43
CA ARG A 211 -11.88 -5.78 -7.74
C ARG A 211 -10.74 -5.53 -6.78
N SER A 212 -9.94 -6.57 -6.52
CA SER A 212 -8.79 -6.50 -5.61
C SER A 212 -7.66 -7.39 -6.14
N LEU A 213 -6.42 -6.92 -5.93
CA LEU A 213 -5.18 -7.67 -6.15
C LEU A 213 -4.45 -7.83 -4.82
N ALA A 214 -3.76 -8.95 -4.62
CA ALA A 214 -2.89 -9.13 -3.47
C ALA A 214 -1.61 -9.93 -3.76
N VAL A 215 -0.55 -9.56 -3.04
CA VAL A 215 0.71 -10.30 -2.85
C VAL A 215 1.09 -10.16 -1.38
N GLY A 216 1.25 -11.29 -0.68
CA GLY A 216 1.57 -11.31 0.75
C GLY A 216 0.34 -11.60 1.59
N ASP A 217 0.30 -11.00 2.77
CA ASP A 217 -0.61 -11.33 3.88
C ASP A 217 -1.35 -10.13 4.46
N SER A 218 -1.17 -8.93 3.90
CA SER A 218 -2.15 -7.85 4.09
C SER A 218 -3.50 -8.28 3.50
N CYS A 219 -4.58 -8.09 4.25
CA CYS A 219 -5.88 -8.67 3.95
C CYS A 219 -6.98 -7.64 3.71
N LEU A 220 -7.89 -8.00 2.80
CA LEU A 220 -9.18 -7.39 2.54
C LEU A 220 -10.29 -8.27 3.14
N PHE A 221 -11.16 -7.66 3.92
CA PHE A 221 -12.39 -8.28 4.43
C PHE A 221 -13.61 -7.53 3.91
N ILE A 222 -14.52 -8.25 3.26
CA ILE A 222 -15.82 -7.75 2.83
C ILE A 222 -16.85 -8.15 3.88
N VAL A 223 -17.48 -7.17 4.49
CA VAL A 223 -18.41 -7.34 5.61
C VAL A 223 -19.77 -6.80 5.23
N ARG A 224 -20.80 -7.61 5.42
CA ARG A 224 -22.20 -7.26 5.17
C ARG A 224 -23.02 -7.65 6.39
N ASP A 225 -23.83 -6.73 6.89
CA ASP A 225 -24.69 -6.96 8.08
C ASP A 225 -23.90 -7.55 9.26
N ARG A 226 -22.70 -7.00 9.52
CA ARG A 226 -21.75 -7.47 10.55
C ARG A 226 -21.35 -8.94 10.45
N ARG A 227 -21.37 -9.49 9.23
CA ARG A 227 -20.89 -10.85 8.94
C ARG A 227 -19.81 -10.81 7.89
N LEU A 228 -18.78 -11.63 8.08
CA LEU A 228 -17.75 -11.82 7.07
C LEU A 228 -18.41 -12.44 5.83
N HIS A 229 -18.39 -11.72 4.72
CA HIS A 229 -18.82 -12.25 3.43
C HIS A 229 -17.66 -12.89 2.69
N LYS A 230 -16.48 -12.26 2.70
CA LYS A 230 -15.25 -12.76 2.07
C LYS A 230 -14.01 -12.22 2.78
N SER A 231 -12.97 -13.03 2.86
CA SER A 231 -11.59 -12.64 3.22
C SER A 231 -10.64 -12.94 2.05
N PHE A 232 -9.59 -12.14 1.90
CA PHE A 232 -8.64 -12.22 0.80
C PHE A 232 -7.31 -11.53 1.17
N PRO A 233 -6.12 -12.05 0.81
CA PRO A 233 -5.89 -13.32 0.15
C PRO A 233 -5.98 -14.53 1.10
N LEU A 234 -5.82 -14.31 2.41
CA LEU A 234 -5.84 -15.38 3.41
C LEU A 234 -7.26 -15.60 3.96
N GLN A 235 -7.58 -16.84 4.31
CA GLN A 235 -8.90 -17.25 4.79
C GLN A 235 -8.92 -17.64 6.26
N ASN A 236 -7.79 -18.05 6.82
CA ASN A 236 -7.65 -18.43 8.23
C ASN A 236 -6.33 -17.94 8.84
N SER A 237 -6.29 -17.86 10.17
CA SER A 237 -5.17 -17.31 10.93
C SER A 237 -3.90 -18.15 10.87
N GLN A 238 -3.99 -19.43 10.50
CA GLN A 238 -2.84 -20.34 10.39
C GLN A 238 -2.06 -20.16 9.08
N GLU A 239 -2.62 -19.45 8.09
CA GLU A 239 -1.93 -19.14 6.84
C GLU A 239 -0.86 -18.03 6.99
N PHE A 240 -0.94 -17.24 8.05
CA PHE A 240 0.09 -16.24 8.36
C PHE A 240 1.40 -16.93 8.71
N SER A 241 2.49 -16.39 8.18
CA SER A 241 3.82 -16.93 8.42
C SER A 241 4.84 -15.82 8.43
N ASN A 242 6.03 -16.08 8.94
CA ASN A 242 7.12 -15.10 8.92
C ASN A 242 7.76 -14.92 7.53
N CYS A 243 7.22 -15.58 6.48
CA CYS A 243 7.77 -15.57 5.13
C CYS A 243 6.65 -15.42 4.08
N PRO A 244 5.85 -14.33 4.13
CA PRO A 244 4.85 -14.10 3.10
C PRO A 244 5.49 -13.91 1.73
N LYS A 245 4.69 -14.08 0.68
CA LYS A 245 5.11 -13.69 -0.68
C LYS A 245 5.23 -12.18 -0.73
N LEU A 246 6.32 -11.65 -1.27
CA LEU A 246 6.57 -10.22 -1.34
C LEU A 246 6.89 -9.79 -2.78
N ILE A 247 6.55 -8.55 -3.11
CA ILE A 247 6.96 -7.90 -4.34
C ILE A 247 8.34 -7.29 -4.12
N GLY A 248 9.34 -7.74 -4.88
CA GLY A 248 10.70 -7.22 -4.81
C GLY A 248 11.00 -6.15 -5.85
N THR A 249 11.98 -5.30 -5.55
CA THR A 249 12.57 -4.34 -6.50
C THR A 249 13.44 -5.01 -7.58
N HIS A 250 13.77 -6.28 -7.38
CA HIS A 250 14.43 -7.15 -8.35
C HIS A 250 13.54 -8.37 -8.62
N GLY A 251 13.68 -8.94 -9.81
CA GLY A 251 12.94 -10.13 -10.23
C GLY A 251 12.25 -9.91 -11.57
N GLN A 252 11.84 -10.99 -12.21
CA GLN A 252 11.09 -10.91 -13.46
C GLN A 252 9.63 -10.59 -13.14
N ALA A 253 9.19 -9.36 -13.40
CA ALA A 253 7.81 -8.93 -13.18
C ALA A 253 6.77 -9.85 -13.88
N ALA A 254 7.15 -10.47 -15.00
CA ALA A 254 6.32 -11.44 -15.73
C ALA A 254 6.01 -12.72 -14.93
N ASN A 255 6.85 -13.08 -13.95
CA ASN A 255 6.66 -14.27 -13.11
C ASN A 255 5.93 -13.94 -11.80
N MET A 256 5.58 -12.67 -11.57
CA MET A 256 4.91 -12.25 -10.34
C MET A 256 3.43 -12.65 -10.40
N HIS A 257 3.08 -13.71 -9.68
CA HIS A 257 1.68 -14.11 -9.51
C HIS A 257 1.00 -13.25 -8.44
N MET A 258 0.04 -12.44 -8.86
CA MET A 258 -0.84 -11.68 -7.96
C MET A 258 -2.17 -12.42 -7.84
N SER A 259 -2.57 -12.72 -6.60
CA SER A 259 -3.92 -13.21 -6.34
C SER A 259 -4.92 -12.13 -6.73
N GLN A 260 -6.08 -12.52 -7.24
CA GLN A 260 -7.12 -11.58 -7.66
C GLN A 260 -8.49 -12.04 -7.19
N ILE A 261 -9.35 -11.09 -6.86
CA ILE A 261 -10.75 -11.36 -6.57
C ILE A 261 -11.63 -10.19 -7.06
N GLN A 262 -12.89 -10.49 -7.33
CA GLN A 262 -13.89 -9.49 -7.71
C GLN A 262 -15.26 -9.83 -7.12
N GLY A 263 -16.17 -8.87 -7.15
CA GLY A 263 -17.55 -9.04 -6.75
C GLY A 263 -18.40 -7.81 -6.96
N GLU A 264 -19.58 -7.83 -6.37
CA GLU A 264 -20.54 -6.73 -6.35
C GLU A 264 -20.82 -6.33 -4.91
N ALA A 265 -20.78 -5.02 -4.65
CA ALA A 265 -21.08 -4.44 -3.35
C ALA A 265 -22.57 -4.09 -3.26
N LYS A 266 -23.05 -3.98 -2.03
CA LYS A 266 -24.38 -3.46 -1.69
C LYS A 266 -24.23 -2.26 -0.77
N ILE A 267 -25.25 -1.41 -0.75
CA ILE A 267 -25.36 -0.35 0.26
C ILE A 267 -25.24 -0.97 1.65
N GLY A 268 -24.42 -0.37 2.50
CA GLY A 268 -24.10 -0.87 3.85
C GLY A 268 -22.87 -1.78 3.90
N ASP A 269 -22.39 -2.33 2.78
CA ASP A 269 -21.18 -3.15 2.78
C ASP A 269 -19.96 -2.33 3.24
N ARG A 270 -19.10 -2.97 4.03
CA ARG A 270 -17.80 -2.44 4.44
C ARG A 270 -16.65 -3.26 3.88
N PHE A 271 -15.59 -2.56 3.52
CA PHE A 271 -14.33 -3.13 3.05
C PHE A 271 -13.23 -2.74 4.04
N TYR A 272 -12.76 -3.70 4.83
CA TYR A 272 -11.61 -3.48 5.71
C TYR A 272 -10.34 -3.93 5.01
N LEU A 273 -9.35 -3.04 4.87
CA LEU A 273 -8.00 -3.37 4.43
C LEU A 273 -7.06 -3.23 5.63
N THR A 274 -6.33 -4.29 5.96
CA THR A 274 -5.45 -4.29 7.13
C THR A 274 -4.11 -4.95 6.83
N THR A 275 -3.07 -4.54 7.55
CA THR A 275 -1.82 -5.31 7.59
C THR A 275 -1.93 -6.54 8.46
N ASP A 276 -0.91 -7.39 8.42
CA ASP A 276 -0.91 -8.77 8.90
C ASP A 276 -1.33 -8.89 10.38
N ALA A 277 -0.86 -7.98 11.25
CA ALA A 277 -1.13 -8.01 12.68
C ALA A 277 -2.63 -7.95 13.00
N ILE A 278 -3.36 -6.99 12.42
CA ILE A 278 -4.82 -6.90 12.60
C ILE A 278 -5.56 -7.94 11.77
N ALA A 279 -5.07 -8.27 10.57
CA ALA A 279 -5.69 -9.30 9.74
C ALA A 279 -5.74 -10.66 10.47
N CYS A 280 -4.62 -11.04 11.08
CA CYS A 280 -4.49 -12.24 11.89
C CYS A 280 -5.42 -12.18 13.11
N TRP A 281 -5.49 -11.03 13.80
CA TRP A 281 -6.42 -10.84 14.92
C TRP A 281 -7.88 -11.02 14.51
N ILE A 282 -8.32 -10.38 13.41
CA ILE A 282 -9.68 -10.49 12.88
C ILE A 282 -10.04 -11.96 12.63
N LEU A 283 -9.16 -12.70 11.94
CA LEU A 283 -9.40 -14.10 11.61
C LEU A 283 -9.46 -14.99 12.87
N LYS A 284 -8.58 -14.76 13.86
CA LYS A 284 -8.65 -15.45 15.16
C LYS A 284 -9.96 -15.19 15.90
N GLN A 285 -10.47 -13.95 15.89
CA GLN A 285 -11.75 -13.64 16.52
C GLN A 285 -12.90 -14.39 15.84
N ILE A 286 -12.92 -14.41 14.51
CA ILE A 286 -13.94 -15.12 13.74
C ILE A 286 -13.88 -16.63 14.01
N GLU A 287 -12.68 -17.21 14.03
CA GLU A 287 -12.46 -18.63 14.36
C GLU A 287 -12.90 -18.96 15.80
N ALA A 288 -12.80 -18.01 16.72
CA ALA A 288 -13.29 -18.12 18.09
C ALA A 288 -14.80 -17.81 18.25
N ASN A 289 -15.55 -17.70 17.14
CA ASN A 289 -16.96 -17.31 17.10
C ASN A 289 -17.25 -15.96 17.77
N GLN A 290 -16.28 -15.05 17.76
CA GLN A 290 -16.45 -13.66 18.19
C GLN A 290 -16.78 -12.75 17.01
N ASP A 291 -17.34 -11.59 17.31
CA ASP A 291 -17.64 -10.54 16.32
C ASP A 291 -16.57 -9.43 16.40
N PRO A 292 -15.51 -9.49 15.56
CA PRO A 292 -14.47 -8.46 15.58
C PRO A 292 -14.99 -7.08 15.14
N TRP A 293 -16.10 -7.04 14.39
CA TRP A 293 -16.66 -5.80 13.85
C TRP A 293 -17.20 -4.90 14.95
N VAL A 294 -17.60 -5.44 16.12
CA VAL A 294 -17.99 -4.62 17.28
C VAL A 294 -16.85 -3.68 17.62
N LYS A 295 -15.67 -4.28 17.83
CA LYS A 295 -14.51 -3.53 18.28
C LYS A 295 -14.00 -2.58 17.19
N LEU A 296 -13.98 -3.02 15.93
CA LEU A 296 -13.51 -2.18 14.83
C LEU A 296 -14.41 -0.97 14.58
N GLU A 297 -15.72 -1.08 14.80
CA GLU A 297 -16.66 0.03 14.66
C GLU A 297 -16.58 1.06 15.81
N GLU A 298 -16.14 0.65 17.00
CA GLU A 298 -15.91 1.56 18.14
C GLU A 298 -14.70 2.48 17.96
N ILE A 299 -13.78 2.13 17.04
CA ILE A 299 -12.55 2.88 16.83
C ILE A 299 -12.82 4.05 15.90
N ASP A 300 -12.93 5.24 16.46
CA ASP A 300 -13.30 6.47 15.77
C ASP A 300 -12.11 7.42 15.52
N SER A 301 -10.93 7.12 16.08
CA SER A 301 -9.78 8.02 16.02
C SER A 301 -8.45 7.28 16.03
N GLN A 302 -7.42 7.98 15.53
CA GLN A 302 -6.04 7.49 15.54
C GLN A 302 -5.53 7.21 16.96
N ALA A 303 -6.00 7.97 17.97
CA ALA A 303 -5.63 7.78 19.37
C ALA A 303 -6.27 6.51 19.95
N SER A 304 -7.58 6.30 19.77
CA SER A 304 -8.26 5.10 20.25
C SER A 304 -7.75 3.84 19.55
N PHE A 305 -7.38 3.93 18.26
CA PHE A 305 -6.70 2.85 17.55
C PHE A 305 -5.32 2.54 18.16
N ALA A 306 -4.51 3.56 18.45
CA ALA A 306 -3.17 3.38 19.03
C ALA A 306 -3.20 2.76 20.43
N GLU A 307 -4.15 3.20 21.27
CA GLU A 307 -4.38 2.61 22.60
C GLU A 307 -4.76 1.14 22.47
N TRP A 308 -5.73 0.83 21.61
CA TRP A 308 -6.17 -0.55 21.39
C TRP A 308 -5.06 -1.46 20.85
N VAL A 309 -4.28 -0.99 19.87
CA VAL A 309 -3.12 -1.73 19.35
C VAL A 309 -2.07 -1.98 20.44
N THR A 310 -1.83 -1.00 21.31
CA THR A 310 -0.91 -1.16 22.45
C THR A 310 -1.41 -2.25 23.40
N GLU A 311 -2.70 -2.23 23.75
CA GLU A 311 -3.27 -3.26 24.62
C GLU A 311 -3.23 -4.68 24.00
N LEU A 312 -3.41 -4.81 22.68
CA LEU A 312 -3.28 -6.09 22.00
C LEU A 312 -1.84 -6.61 22.01
N ARG A 313 -0.85 -5.72 21.81
CA ARG A 313 0.58 -6.05 21.89
C ARG A 313 0.98 -6.46 23.31
N ASP A 314 0.51 -5.75 24.33
CA ASP A 314 0.79 -6.06 25.74
C ASP A 314 0.23 -7.42 26.16
N ARG A 315 -0.97 -7.77 25.66
CA ARG A 315 -1.60 -9.10 25.83
C ARG A 315 -0.98 -10.19 24.95
N ARG A 316 -0.13 -9.82 24.00
CA ARG A 316 0.44 -10.71 22.97
C ARG A 316 -0.61 -11.35 22.06
N ASP A 317 -1.74 -10.67 21.87
CA ASP A 317 -2.79 -11.09 20.94
C ASP A 317 -2.37 -10.86 19.48
N ILE A 318 -1.52 -9.85 19.26
CA ILE A 318 -0.87 -9.53 17.98
C ILE A 318 0.64 -9.43 18.13
N ALA A 319 1.36 -9.59 17.02
CA ALA A 319 2.79 -9.34 16.97
C ALA A 319 3.11 -7.85 17.18
N ASN A 320 4.29 -7.56 17.71
CA ASN A 320 4.80 -6.19 17.73
C ASN A 320 5.35 -5.83 16.33
N ASP A 321 4.48 -5.33 15.47
CA ASP A 321 4.82 -4.85 14.15
C ASP A 321 4.04 -3.60 13.76
N ASP A 322 4.39 -2.96 12.65
CA ASP A 322 3.56 -1.88 12.09
C ASP A 322 2.13 -2.37 11.85
N THR A 323 1.15 -1.49 12.05
CA THR A 323 -0.24 -1.91 12.16
C THR A 323 -1.15 -0.88 11.53
N THR A 324 -1.84 -1.26 10.45
CA THR A 324 -2.73 -0.37 9.70
C THR A 324 -4.12 -0.96 9.55
N LEU A 325 -5.14 -0.11 9.75
CA LEU A 325 -6.56 -0.39 9.57
C LEU A 325 -7.19 0.70 8.69
N LEU A 326 -7.71 0.29 7.55
CA LEU A 326 -8.49 1.13 6.64
C LEU A 326 -9.88 0.53 6.50
N CYS A 327 -10.92 1.36 6.50
CA CYS A 327 -12.29 0.91 6.23
C CYS A 327 -12.98 1.83 5.23
N LEU A 328 -13.52 1.23 4.17
CA LEU A 328 -14.42 1.89 3.25
C LEU A 328 -15.84 1.39 3.45
N GLN A 329 -16.83 2.24 3.19
CA GLN A 329 -18.23 1.86 3.27
C GLN A 329 -19.00 2.30 2.03
N ILE A 330 -19.89 1.44 1.54
CA ILE A 330 -20.89 1.82 0.54
C ILE A 330 -22.06 2.49 1.25
N GLN A 331 -22.32 3.74 0.92
CA GLN A 331 -23.36 4.56 1.51
C GLN A 331 -24.39 4.97 0.45
N GLU A 332 -25.61 5.21 0.90
CA GLU A 332 -26.66 5.77 0.04
C GLU A 332 -26.39 7.26 -0.21
N THR A 333 -26.55 7.69 -1.45
CA THR A 333 -26.49 9.10 -1.84
C THR A 333 -27.83 9.74 -1.52
N TYR A 334 -27.92 10.49 -0.42
CA TYR A 334 -29.08 11.32 -0.15
C TYR A 334 -29.07 12.52 -1.10
N ALA A 335 -30.03 12.60 -2.02
CA ALA A 335 -30.30 13.85 -2.72
C ALA A 335 -30.75 14.89 -1.68
N ALA A 336 -30.12 16.07 -1.67
CA ALA A 336 -30.55 17.16 -0.79
C ALA A 336 -32.06 17.41 -1.00
N PRO A 337 -32.85 17.60 0.08
CA PRO A 337 -34.27 17.91 -0.08
C PRO A 337 -34.41 19.20 -0.89
N MET A 338 -35.15 19.12 -2.00
CA MET A 338 -35.51 20.28 -2.80
C MET A 338 -36.13 21.34 -1.87
N PRO A 339 -35.72 22.62 -1.96
CA PRO A 339 -36.37 23.67 -1.18
C PRO A 339 -37.86 23.65 -1.52
N GLN A 340 -38.70 23.44 -0.49
CA GLN A 340 -40.13 23.63 -0.62
C GLN A 340 -40.34 25.08 -1.05
N ASN A 341 -40.83 25.27 -2.27
CA ASN A 341 -41.39 26.54 -2.68
C ASN A 341 -42.57 26.82 -1.74
N CYS A 342 -42.36 27.68 -0.75
CA CYS A 342 -43.44 28.35 -0.07
C CYS A 342 -44.10 29.28 -1.09
N GLU A 343 -45.17 28.80 -1.73
CA GLU A 343 -46.14 29.68 -2.34
C GLU A 343 -46.85 30.44 -1.22
N SER A 344 -46.66 31.76 -1.21
CA SER A 344 -47.34 32.73 -0.34
C SER A 344 -48.39 33.50 -1.12
#